data_AF-E3LIY2-F1
#
_entry.id   AF-E3LIY2-F1
#
_cell.length_a   1.000
_cell.length_b   1.000
_cell.length_c   1.000
_cell.angle_alpha   90.00
_cell.angle_beta   90.00
_cell.angle_gamma   90.00
#
_symmetry.space_group_name_H-M   'P 1'
#
loop_
_entity.id
_entity.type
_entity.pdbx_description
1 polymer ?
#
loop_
_entity_poly.entity_id
_entity_poly.type
_entity_poly.pdbx_seq_one_letter_code
_entity_poly.pdbx_strand_id
1 'polypeptide(L)'
;MVGNEYLNFVLIGLFIIFVWTQIFFFFAITVNFIFGIKSQSQRTTQLQREFFKAVCIQVSLPFVVFMTAAGYILSTIYTNNYDMAFSNFSVIMISSHGLFSTIIMLFIHKPYRTETLKILGIKRFYKNNKVTVIQMSSSVTHNGFSSQ
;
A
#
# COMPACT_ATOMS: atom_id res chain seq x y z
N MET A 1 -31.51 25.49 21.46
CA MET A 1 -30.84 25.17 20.19
C MET A 1 -29.84 24.00 20.31
N VAL A 2 -29.41 23.61 21.52
CA VAL A 2 -28.42 22.54 21.75
C VAL A 2 -28.90 21.11 21.40
N GLY A 3 -30.20 20.83 21.45
CA GLY A 3 -30.74 19.49 21.18
C GLY A 3 -30.49 18.95 19.78
N ASN A 4 -30.33 19.84 18.78
CA ASN A 4 -30.10 19.44 17.39
C ASN A 4 -28.65 18.98 17.15
N GLU A 5 -27.69 19.53 17.87
CA GLU A 5 -26.27 19.22 17.71
C GLU A 5 -25.94 17.83 18.26
N TYR A 6 -26.50 17.47 19.42
CA TYR A 6 -26.39 16.13 19.98
C TYR A 6 -27.01 15.07 19.06
N LEU A 7 -28.15 15.36 18.47
CA LEU A 7 -28.79 14.46 17.51
C LEU A 7 -27.91 14.23 16.28
N ASN A 8 -27.33 15.30 15.72
CA ASN A 8 -26.40 15.20 14.59
C ASN A 8 -25.17 14.35 14.94
N PHE A 9 -24.59 14.55 16.12
CA PHE A 9 -23.43 13.77 16.56
C PHE A 9 -23.76 12.27 16.67
N VAL A 10 -24.89 11.92 17.26
CA VAL A 10 -25.35 10.52 17.37
C VAL A 10 -25.60 9.92 15.99
N LEU A 11 -26.24 10.65 15.08
CA LEU A 11 -26.49 10.20 13.71
C LEU A 11 -25.18 9.96 12.93
N ILE A 12 -24.20 10.87 13.03
CA ILE A 12 -22.89 10.72 12.40
C ILE A 12 -22.16 9.49 12.97
N GLY A 13 -22.19 9.31 14.29
CA GLY A 13 -21.59 8.15 14.95
C GLY A 13 -22.19 6.82 14.46
N LEU A 14 -23.53 6.73 14.38
CA LEU A 14 -24.22 5.55 13.87
C LEU A 14 -23.89 5.26 12.39
N PHE A 15 -23.83 6.30 11.55
CA PHE A 15 -23.46 6.17 10.15
C PHE A 15 -22.03 5.64 9.99
N ILE A 16 -21.08 6.14 10.77
CA ILE A 16 -19.69 5.65 10.78
C ILE A 16 -19.66 4.16 11.14
N ILE A 17 -20.33 3.76 12.23
CA ILE A 17 -20.38 2.35 12.66
C ILE A 17 -20.97 1.46 11.55
N PHE A 18 -22.03 1.91 10.89
CA PHE A 18 -22.66 1.17 9.80
C PHE A 18 -21.69 0.98 8.63
N VAL A 19 -21.03 2.04 8.17
CA VAL A 19 -20.05 1.99 7.07
C VAL A 19 -18.90 1.04 7.42
N TRP A 20 -18.38 1.11 8.64
CA TRP A 20 -17.33 0.22 9.11
C TRP A 20 -17.73 -1.25 9.12
N THR A 21 -18.96 -1.53 9.55
CA THR A 21 -19.51 -2.89 9.55
C THR A 21 -19.58 -3.45 8.12
N GLN A 22 -20.03 -2.63 7.16
CA GLN A 22 -20.06 -3.00 5.74
C GLN A 22 -18.65 -3.29 5.20
N ILE A 23 -17.68 -2.42 5.48
CA ILE A 23 -16.29 -2.60 5.03
C ILE A 23 -15.72 -3.93 5.55
N PHE A 24 -15.88 -4.21 6.84
CA PHE A 24 -15.43 -5.48 7.43
C PHE A 24 -16.12 -6.69 6.82
N PHE A 25 -17.43 -6.59 6.58
CA PHE A 25 -18.21 -7.67 5.97
C PHE A 25 -17.73 -8.00 4.56
N PHE A 26 -17.60 -7.00 3.68
CA PHE A 26 -17.09 -7.20 2.33
C PHE A 26 -15.64 -7.68 2.31
N PHE A 27 -14.80 -7.16 3.22
CA PHE A 27 -13.44 -7.63 3.38
C PHE A 27 -13.39 -9.11 3.76
N ALA A 28 -14.17 -9.53 4.77
CA ALA A 28 -14.25 -10.91 5.21
C ALA A 28 -14.78 -11.85 4.12
N ILE A 29 -15.78 -11.43 3.35
CA ILE A 29 -16.27 -12.18 2.18
C ILE A 29 -15.16 -12.31 1.15
N THR A 30 -14.44 -11.24 0.84
CA THR A 30 -13.40 -11.26 -0.19
C THR A 30 -12.24 -12.16 0.21
N VAL A 31 -11.84 -12.14 1.48
CA VAL A 31 -10.84 -13.07 2.05
C VAL A 31 -11.35 -14.51 1.95
N ASN A 32 -12.56 -14.81 2.41
CA ASN A 32 -13.09 -16.17 2.33
C ASN A 32 -13.23 -16.66 0.90
N PHE A 33 -13.68 -15.80 -0.02
CA PHE A 33 -13.78 -16.12 -1.44
C PHE A 33 -12.41 -16.44 -2.02
N ILE A 34 -11.41 -15.55 -1.89
CA ILE A 34 -10.08 -15.72 -2.51
C ILE A 34 -9.33 -16.95 -1.98
N PHE A 35 -9.55 -17.33 -0.72
CA PHE A 35 -8.96 -18.53 -0.13
C PHE A 35 -9.76 -19.82 -0.42
N GLY A 36 -11.05 -19.70 -0.73
CA GLY A 36 -11.92 -20.83 -1.08
C GLY A 36 -11.84 -21.28 -2.54
N ILE A 37 -11.30 -20.46 -3.45
CA ILE A 37 -11.26 -20.79 -4.89
C ILE A 37 -10.20 -21.86 -5.18
N LYS A 38 -10.63 -23.11 -5.43
CA LYS A 38 -9.83 -24.11 -6.16
C LYS A 38 -9.93 -23.82 -7.66
N SER A 39 -9.13 -22.88 -8.16
CA SER A 39 -9.07 -22.65 -9.63
C SER A 39 -8.33 -23.79 -10.33
N GLN A 40 -8.69 -24.05 -11.59
CA GLN A 40 -8.13 -25.07 -12.47
C GLN A 40 -6.62 -24.88 -12.72
N SER A 41 -6.09 -23.67 -12.54
CA SER A 41 -4.68 -23.33 -12.69
C SER A 41 -4.12 -22.75 -11.40
N GLN A 42 -3.24 -23.50 -10.73
CA GLN A 42 -2.55 -23.04 -9.52
C GLN A 42 -1.85 -21.68 -9.72
N ARG A 43 -1.37 -21.41 -10.93
CA ARG A 43 -0.68 -20.16 -11.28
C ARG A 43 -1.60 -18.94 -11.19
N THR A 44 -2.86 -19.06 -11.61
CA THR A 44 -3.81 -17.93 -11.60
C THR A 44 -4.28 -17.62 -10.18
N THR A 45 -4.56 -18.65 -9.37
CA THR A 45 -4.95 -18.47 -7.95
C THR A 45 -3.82 -17.81 -7.16
N GLN A 46 -2.57 -18.22 -7.40
CA GLN A 46 -1.42 -17.63 -6.71
C GLN A 46 -1.27 -16.13 -7.04
N LEU A 47 -1.45 -15.75 -8.31
CA LEU A 47 -1.42 -14.35 -8.72
C LEU A 47 -2.56 -13.53 -8.09
N GLN A 48 -3.79 -14.05 -8.07
CA GLN A 48 -4.93 -13.40 -7.45
C GLN A 48 -4.75 -13.20 -5.94
N ARG A 49 -4.19 -14.18 -5.23
CA ARG A 49 -3.94 -14.09 -3.78
C ARG A 49 -2.87 -13.06 -3.45
N GLU A 50 -1.78 -13.02 -4.22
CA GLU A 50 -0.74 -12.00 -4.07
C GLU A 50 -1.27 -10.59 -4.38
N PHE A 51 -2.09 -10.44 -5.43
CA PHE A 51 -2.79 -9.19 -5.79
C PHE A 51 -3.83 -8.76 -4.75
N PHE A 52 -4.51 -9.69 -4.10
CA PHE A 52 -5.45 -9.34 -3.05
C PHE A 52 -4.70 -8.83 -1.80
N LYS A 53 -3.67 -9.55 -1.34
CA LYS A 53 -2.83 -9.13 -0.20
C LYS A 53 -2.25 -7.73 -0.41
N ALA A 54 -1.74 -7.52 -1.61
CA ALA A 54 -1.33 -6.27 -2.19
C ALA A 54 -2.34 -5.11 -2.01
N VAL A 55 -3.56 -5.30 -2.48
CA VAL A 55 -4.66 -4.33 -2.37
C VAL A 55 -5.03 -4.08 -0.90
N CYS A 56 -5.02 -5.10 -0.04
CA CYS A 56 -5.26 -4.91 1.40
C CYS A 56 -4.21 -3.98 2.04
N ILE A 57 -2.94 -4.14 1.68
CA ILE A 57 -1.86 -3.25 2.14
C ILE A 57 -2.03 -1.84 1.56
N GLN A 58 -2.41 -1.75 0.27
CA GLN A 58 -2.65 -0.47 -0.38
C GLN A 58 -3.83 0.30 0.21
N VAL A 59 -4.88 -0.38 0.66
CA VAL A 59 -6.08 0.24 1.25
C VAL A 59 -5.84 0.63 2.71
N SER A 60 -5.00 -0.10 3.45
CA SER A 60 -4.73 0.19 4.87
C SER A 60 -3.95 1.50 5.10
N LEU A 61 -3.02 1.87 4.22
CA LEU A 61 -2.31 3.16 4.32
C LEU A 61 -3.24 4.40 4.20
N PRO A 62 -4.08 4.53 3.16
CA PRO A 62 -5.16 5.53 3.06
C PRO A 62 -6.01 5.64 4.31
N PHE A 63 -6.29 4.48 4.89
CA PHE A 63 -7.24 4.33 5.95
C PHE A 63 -6.69 4.88 7.26
N VAL A 64 -5.42 4.60 7.56
CA VAL A 64 -4.72 5.21 8.70
C VAL A 64 -4.72 6.74 8.58
N VAL A 65 -4.43 7.27 7.39
CA VAL A 65 -4.43 8.71 7.13
C VAL A 65 -5.80 9.33 7.38
N PHE A 66 -6.86 8.70 6.86
CA PHE A 66 -8.23 9.15 7.08
C PHE A 66 -8.63 9.10 8.56
N MET A 67 -8.24 8.04 9.28
CA MET A 67 -8.53 7.91 10.71
C MET A 67 -7.83 8.97 11.55
N THR A 68 -6.58 9.31 11.23
CA THR A 68 -5.85 10.38 11.90
C THR A 68 -6.52 11.74 11.66
N ALA A 69 -6.88 12.06 10.41
CA ALA A 69 -7.56 13.31 10.09
C ALA A 69 -8.95 13.41 10.75
N ALA A 70 -9.74 12.33 10.69
CA ALA A 70 -11.05 12.28 11.31
C ALA A 70 -10.98 12.38 12.85
N GLY A 71 -10.03 11.68 13.49
CA GLY A 71 -9.83 11.73 14.94
C GLY A 71 -9.38 13.12 15.42
N TYR A 72 -8.55 13.81 14.62
CA TYR A 72 -8.14 15.18 14.92
C TYR A 72 -9.30 16.17 14.82
N ILE A 73 -10.12 16.09 13.76
CA ILE A 73 -11.32 16.94 13.60
C ILE A 73 -12.27 16.73 14.79
N LEU A 74 -12.52 15.48 15.17
CA LEU A 74 -13.40 15.15 16.29
C LEU A 74 -12.88 15.67 17.63
N SER A 75 -11.57 15.55 17.88
CA SER A 75 -10.91 16.08 19.08
C SER A 75 -10.95 17.60 19.13
N THR A 76 -10.75 18.26 17.99
CA THR A 76 -10.80 19.73 17.87
C THR A 76 -12.20 20.27 18.17
N ILE A 77 -13.25 19.59 17.68
CA ILE A 77 -14.65 19.93 17.99
C ILE A 77 -14.94 19.79 19.49
N TYR A 78 -14.40 18.75 20.14
CA TYR A 78 -14.64 18.50 21.56
C TYR A 78 -13.88 19.45 22.48
N THR A 79 -12.61 19.75 22.16
CA THR A 79 -11.72 20.53 23.05
C THR A 79 -11.68 22.02 22.69
N ASN A 80 -12.24 22.44 21.54
CA ASN A 80 -12.12 23.80 20.98
C ASN A 80 -10.68 24.31 20.79
N ASN A 81 -9.68 23.41 20.89
CA ASN A 81 -8.28 23.74 20.68
C ASN A 81 -7.90 23.42 19.24
N TYR A 82 -7.70 24.48 18.45
CA TYR A 82 -7.38 24.39 17.04
C TYR A 82 -5.88 24.47 16.83
N ASP A 83 -5.23 23.33 16.58
CA ASP A 83 -3.81 23.27 16.27
C ASP A 83 -3.57 23.34 14.75
N MET A 84 -3.16 24.52 14.26
CA MET A 84 -2.93 24.74 12.83
C MET A 84 -1.90 23.77 12.23
N ALA A 85 -0.93 23.30 13.02
CA ALA A 85 0.08 22.37 12.53
C ALA A 85 -0.54 21.02 12.14
N PHE A 86 -1.40 20.46 13.00
CA PHE A 86 -2.09 19.20 12.74
C PHE A 86 -3.13 19.30 11.61
N SER A 87 -3.83 20.43 11.52
CA SER A 87 -4.78 20.68 10.43
C SER A 87 -4.06 20.71 9.08
N ASN A 88 -2.99 21.50 8.96
CA ASN A 88 -2.19 21.58 7.73
C ASN A 88 -1.56 20.23 7.37
N PHE A 89 -1.05 19.48 8.36
CA PHE A 89 -0.53 18.14 8.14
C PHE A 89 -1.59 17.18 7.60
N SER A 90 -2.80 17.22 8.15
CA SER A 90 -3.93 16.40 7.69
C SER A 90 -4.30 16.70 6.23
N VAL A 91 -4.31 17.98 5.84
CA VAL A 91 -4.57 18.41 4.45
C VAL A 91 -3.48 17.92 3.48
N ILE A 92 -2.21 18.02 3.86
CA ILE A 92 -1.09 17.51 3.05
C ILE A 92 -1.21 16.00 2.87
N MET A 93 -1.53 15.28 3.94
CA MET A 93 -1.69 13.82 3.92
C MET A 93 -2.88 13.37 3.04
N ILE A 94 -4.02 14.05 3.15
CA ILE A 94 -5.19 13.82 2.28
C ILE A 94 -4.85 14.10 0.81
N SER A 95 -4.14 15.19 0.52
CA SER A 95 -3.76 15.56 -0.85
C SER A 95 -2.76 14.56 -1.44
N SER A 96 -1.86 14.03 -0.61
CA SER A 96 -0.81 13.09 -1.02
C SER A 96 -1.31 11.64 -1.12
N HIS A 97 -2.47 11.32 -0.55
CA HIS A 97 -3.02 9.97 -0.53
C HIS A 97 -3.15 9.34 -1.93
N GLY A 98 -3.54 10.12 -2.94
CA GLY A 98 -3.63 9.64 -4.34
C GLY A 98 -2.28 9.22 -4.93
N LEU A 99 -1.21 9.94 -4.58
CA LEU A 99 0.17 9.59 -4.96
C LEU A 99 0.64 8.32 -4.24
N PHE A 100 0.36 8.18 -2.94
CA PHE A 100 0.71 6.97 -2.21
C PHE A 100 -0.03 5.74 -2.76
N SER A 101 -1.32 5.85 -3.05
CA SER A 101 -2.10 4.76 -3.65
C SER A 101 -1.49 4.29 -4.98
N THR A 102 -1.10 5.22 -5.85
CA THR A 102 -0.45 4.88 -7.13
C THR A 102 0.96 4.31 -6.96
N ILE A 103 1.78 4.87 -6.06
CA ILE A 103 3.13 4.34 -5.76
C ILE A 103 3.04 2.91 -5.22
N ILE A 104 2.14 2.66 -4.26
CA ILE A 104 1.96 1.32 -3.70
C ILE A 104 1.51 0.35 -4.78
N MET A 105 0.52 0.71 -5.61
CA MET A 105 0.06 -0.08 -6.75
C MET A 105 1.23 -0.49 -7.67
N LEU A 106 2.12 0.45 -7.95
CA LEU A 106 3.34 0.27 -8.76
C LEU A 106 4.35 -0.71 -8.15
N PHE A 107 4.58 -0.64 -6.85
CA PHE A 107 5.55 -1.51 -6.15
C PHE A 107 5.04 -2.93 -5.96
N ILE A 108 3.74 -3.05 -5.72
CA ILE A 108 3.12 -4.28 -5.25
C ILE A 108 2.73 -5.21 -6.41
N HIS A 109 2.36 -4.68 -7.57
CA HIS A 109 2.07 -5.51 -8.73
C HIS A 109 3.38 -6.02 -9.37
N LYS A 110 3.75 -7.27 -9.09
CA LYS A 110 4.90 -7.98 -9.72
C LYS A 110 5.05 -7.79 -11.26
N PRO A 111 3.99 -7.89 -12.09
CA PRO A 111 4.13 -7.63 -13.52
C PRO A 111 4.41 -6.14 -13.80
N TYR A 112 3.81 -5.24 -13.01
CA TYR A 112 4.00 -3.80 -13.15
C TYR A 112 5.42 -3.40 -12.75
N ARG A 113 5.92 -3.82 -11.59
CA ARG A 113 7.30 -3.56 -11.14
C ARG A 113 8.34 -3.94 -12.19
N THR A 114 8.15 -5.05 -12.90
CA THR A 114 9.09 -5.53 -13.92
C THR A 114 9.08 -4.66 -15.17
N GLU A 115 7.90 -4.20 -15.62
CA GLU A 115 7.78 -3.31 -16.77
C GLU A 115 8.12 -1.85 -16.42
N THR A 116 7.73 -1.35 -15.24
CA THR A 116 8.10 0.01 -14.81
C THR A 116 9.59 0.12 -14.55
N LEU A 117 10.26 -0.87 -13.96
CA LEU A 117 11.74 -0.87 -13.82
C LEU A 117 12.46 -0.93 -15.18
N LYS A 118 11.83 -1.52 -16.21
CA LYS A 118 12.34 -1.45 -17.59
C LYS A 118 12.19 -0.04 -18.17
N ILE A 119 11.03 0.59 -17.99
CA ILE A 119 10.74 1.94 -18.49
C ILE A 119 11.57 3.01 -17.75
N LEU A 120 11.77 2.86 -16.44
CA LEU A 120 12.54 3.76 -15.58
C LEU A 120 14.07 3.56 -15.68
N GLY A 121 14.55 2.67 -16.57
CA GLY A 121 15.97 2.59 -16.93
C GLY A 121 16.92 1.89 -15.96
N ILE A 122 16.42 1.26 -14.87
CA ILE A 122 17.26 0.62 -13.83
C ILE A 122 17.97 -0.65 -14.34
N LYS A 123 17.63 -1.14 -15.54
CA LYS A 123 18.37 -2.21 -16.24
C LYS A 123 19.86 -1.91 -16.48
N ARG A 124 20.30 -0.65 -16.49
CA ARG A 124 21.74 -0.32 -16.59
C ARG A 124 22.54 -0.84 -15.39
N PHE A 125 21.96 -0.83 -14.20
CA PHE A 125 22.68 -1.22 -12.97
C PHE A 125 22.85 -2.75 -12.85
N TYR A 126 21.80 -3.51 -13.19
CA TYR A 126 21.86 -4.99 -13.14
C TYR A 126 22.73 -5.58 -14.24
N LYS A 127 22.71 -5.00 -15.46
CA LYS A 127 23.57 -5.45 -16.56
C LYS A 127 25.05 -5.15 -16.27
N ASN A 128 25.38 -3.98 -15.70
CA ASN A 128 26.77 -3.67 -15.35
C ASN A 128 27.31 -4.63 -14.28
N ASN A 129 26.59 -4.84 -13.18
CA ASN A 129 27.11 -5.71 -12.11
C ASN A 129 27.29 -7.17 -12.56
N LYS A 130 26.41 -7.73 -13.41
CA LYS A 130 26.61 -9.08 -13.94
C LYS A 130 27.82 -9.19 -14.87
N VAL A 131 28.11 -8.16 -15.66
CA VAL A 131 29.29 -8.13 -16.55
C VAL A 131 30.58 -8.02 -15.73
N THR A 132 30.61 -7.16 -14.70
CA THR A 132 31.79 -7.02 -13.82
C THR A 132 32.12 -8.31 -13.06
N VAL A 133 31.12 -9.05 -12.57
CA VAL A 133 31.33 -10.28 -11.79
C VAL A 133 31.85 -11.43 -12.70
N ILE A 134 31.37 -11.50 -13.94
CA ILE A 134 31.86 -12.50 -14.91
C ILE A 134 33.31 -12.19 -15.32
N GLN A 135 33.67 -10.91 -15.48
CA GLN A 135 35.00 -10.48 -15.87
C GLN A 135 36.04 -10.68 -14.74
N MET A 136 35.65 -10.48 -13.48
CA MET A 136 36.51 -10.84 -12.34
C MET A 136 36.73 -12.35 -12.23
N SER A 137 35.67 -13.16 -12.43
CA SER A 137 35.78 -14.62 -12.36
C SER A 137 36.72 -15.20 -13.43
N SER A 138 36.64 -14.72 -14.67
CA SER A 138 37.53 -15.19 -15.75
C SER A 138 38.99 -14.74 -15.61
N SER A 139 39.25 -13.63 -14.92
CA SER A 139 40.61 -13.15 -14.65
C SER A 139 41.35 -13.91 -13.55
N VAL A 140 40.61 -14.58 -12.64
CA VAL A 140 41.21 -15.39 -11.56
C VAL A 140 41.58 -16.80 -12.02
N THR A 141 40.94 -17.33 -13.08
CA THR A 141 41.19 -18.70 -13.56
C THR A 141 42.46 -18.85 -14.42
N HIS A 142 43.12 -17.75 -14.83
CA HIS A 142 44.27 -17.84 -15.74
C HIS A 142 45.66 -17.72 -15.11
N ASN A 143 45.77 -17.63 -13.77
CA ASN A 143 47.07 -17.48 -13.07
C ASN A 143 47.46 -18.70 -12.20
N GLY A 144 46.81 -19.86 -12.36
CA GLY A 144 46.99 -21.03 -11.49
C GLY A 144 47.54 -22.29 -12.14
N PHE A 145 48.11 -22.22 -13.35
CA PHE A 145 48.61 -23.41 -14.07
C PHE A 145 49.89 -23.13 -14.86
N SER A 146 50.97 -22.75 -14.17
CA SER A 146 52.34 -22.92 -14.69
C SER A 146 53.38 -22.76 -13.58
N SER A 147 53.68 -23.86 -12.90
CA SER A 147 54.97 -24.05 -12.22
C SER A 147 55.25 -25.56 -12.22
N GLN A 148 55.86 -26.00 -13.32
CA GLN A 148 56.83 -27.09 -13.28
C GLN A 148 58.09 -26.59 -12.57
#